data_AF-A0A946KZX4-F1
#
_entry.id   AF-A0A946KZX4-F1
#
_cell.length_a   1.000
_cell.length_b   1.000
_cell.length_c   1.000
_cell.angle_alpha   90.00
_cell.angle_beta   90.00
_cell.angle_gamma   90.00
#
_symmetry.space_group_name_H-M   'P 1'
#
loop_
_entity.id
_entity.type
_entity.pdbx_description
1 polymer ?
#
loop_
_entity_poly.entity_id
_entity_poly.type
_entity_poly.pdbx_seq_one_letter_code
_entity_poly.pdbx_strand_id
1 'polypeptide(L)'
;MKLFKNKPVTHLNQIYFYLVAILILRLDLVFLNTMPTGGDMGAHVVPIKYFIENFALNFQLNGWSNDWFAGYPLYFFYFPFPAVVTFLLNLVFPYGVAFKLMVIGSILLTIYSFERLFRNMQSNFSIFGYIAGLTYILTESFTIYGGNLASTLAGQFSFTYSIAFANLAIAHLTKSDKNNRHVVSAIFLGF
;
A
#
# COMPACT_ATOMS: atom_id res chain seq x y z
N MET A 1 27.08 -9.76 -26.12
CA MET A 1 26.51 -8.51 -25.58
C MET A 1 26.67 -8.48 -24.04
N LYS A 2 27.84 -8.05 -23.53
CA LYS A 2 28.15 -7.96 -22.08
C LYS A 2 27.98 -6.50 -21.58
N LEU A 3 26.83 -5.88 -21.85
CA LEU A 3 26.71 -4.43 -21.71
C LEU A 3 26.28 -3.92 -20.32
N PHE A 4 25.90 -4.78 -19.38
CA PHE A 4 25.61 -4.32 -18.01
C PHE A 4 26.03 -5.38 -16.98
N LYS A 5 27.30 -5.35 -16.57
CA LYS A 5 27.65 -5.85 -15.22
C LYS A 5 27.06 -4.86 -14.23
N ASN A 6 25.79 -5.04 -13.86
CA ASN A 6 25.15 -4.27 -12.79
C ASN A 6 25.97 -4.48 -11.52
N LYS A 7 26.80 -3.49 -11.14
CA LYS A 7 27.36 -3.45 -9.80
C LYS A 7 26.18 -3.42 -8.82
N PRO A 8 26.20 -4.22 -7.75
CA PRO A 8 25.15 -4.19 -6.75
C PRO A 8 25.06 -2.77 -6.20
N VAL A 9 23.85 -2.20 -6.24
CA VAL A 9 23.56 -0.90 -5.62
C VAL A 9 23.71 -1.08 -4.12
N THR A 10 24.59 -0.29 -3.52
CA THR A 10 24.85 -0.31 -2.07
C THR A 10 23.58 0.03 -1.31
N HIS A 11 23.44 -0.46 -0.08
CA HIS A 11 22.27 -0.16 0.77
C HIS A 11 22.03 1.35 0.94
N LEU A 12 23.10 2.14 1.03
CA LEU A 12 23.03 3.60 1.11
C LEU A 12 22.32 4.22 -0.11
N ASN A 13 22.59 3.71 -1.31
CA ASN A 13 21.98 4.20 -2.54
C ASN A 13 20.48 3.88 -2.61
N GLN A 14 20.04 2.74 -2.06
CA GLN A 14 18.63 2.37 -2.00
C GLN A 14 17.82 3.37 -1.17
N ILE A 15 18.39 3.83 -0.04
CA ILE A 15 17.75 4.82 0.84
C ILE A 15 17.48 6.12 0.07
N TYR A 16 18.44 6.61 -0.71
CA TYR A 16 18.24 7.83 -1.51
C TYR A 16 17.07 7.70 -2.50
N PHE A 17 16.90 6.55 -3.15
CA PHE A 17 15.76 6.34 -4.03
C PHE A 17 14.43 6.44 -3.28
N TYR A 18 14.27 5.72 -2.17
CA TYR A 18 13.03 5.79 -1.40
C TYR A 18 12.80 7.16 -0.73
N LEU A 19 13.85 7.89 -0.36
CA LEU A 19 13.72 9.28 0.09
C LEU A 19 13.12 10.16 -1.01
N VAL A 20 13.53 10.00 -2.28
CA VAL A 20 12.94 10.74 -3.40
C VAL A 20 11.46 10.40 -3.55
N ALA A 21 11.08 9.11 -3.49
CA ALA A 21 9.66 8.72 -3.56
C ALA A 21 8.83 9.39 -2.44
N ILE A 22 9.36 9.41 -1.21
CA ILE A 22 8.70 10.01 -0.05
C ILE A 22 8.55 11.53 -0.20
N LEU A 23 9.56 12.23 -0.72
CA LEU A 23 9.51 13.68 -0.91
C LEU A 23 8.42 14.11 -1.89
N ILE A 24 8.10 13.28 -2.89
CA ILE A 24 7.02 13.55 -3.86
C ILE A 24 5.64 13.50 -3.20
N LEU A 25 5.48 12.75 -2.10
CA LEU A 25 4.19 12.51 -1.44
C LEU A 25 3.76 13.61 -0.44
N ARG A 26 4.44 14.76 -0.41
CA ARG A 26 4.05 15.93 0.40
C ARG A 26 3.78 15.59 1.87
N LEU A 27 4.81 15.04 2.54
CA LEU A 27 4.73 14.64 3.96
C LEU A 27 4.26 15.78 4.88
N ASP A 28 4.53 17.03 4.52
CA ASP A 28 4.03 18.21 5.23
C ASP A 28 2.50 18.18 5.40
N LEU A 29 1.76 17.74 4.39
CA LEU A 29 0.30 17.64 4.41
C LEU A 29 -0.19 16.38 5.13
N VAL A 30 0.62 15.32 5.14
CA VAL A 30 0.29 14.02 5.73
C VAL A 30 0.21 14.12 7.24
N PHE A 31 1.13 14.86 7.85
CA PHE A 31 1.20 15.02 9.30
C PHE A 31 0.26 16.11 9.86
N LEU A 32 -0.45 16.85 9.01
CA LEU A 32 -1.54 17.71 9.48
C LEU A 32 -2.69 16.85 10.05
N ASN A 33 -3.22 17.21 11.22
CA ASN A 33 -4.35 16.50 11.82
C ASN A 33 -5.68 16.91 11.18
N THR A 34 -5.84 16.56 9.90
CA THR A 34 -7.03 16.81 9.08
C THR A 34 -7.55 15.51 8.51
N MET A 35 -8.87 15.43 8.32
CA MET A 35 -9.49 14.28 7.64
C MET A 35 -9.21 14.37 6.13
N PRO A 36 -8.95 13.22 5.47
CA PRO A 36 -8.81 13.20 4.02
C PRO A 36 -10.18 13.45 3.34
N THR A 37 -10.14 13.99 2.13
CA THR A 37 -11.31 14.27 1.30
C THR A 37 -10.98 14.02 -0.17
N GLY A 38 -11.99 14.03 -1.04
CA GLY A 38 -11.87 13.79 -2.48
C GLY A 38 -12.38 12.40 -2.88
N GLY A 39 -13.16 12.33 -3.96
CA GLY A 39 -13.79 11.09 -4.41
C GLY A 39 -14.49 10.33 -3.27
N ASP A 40 -14.27 9.03 -3.22
CA ASP A 40 -14.82 8.13 -2.19
C ASP A 40 -13.98 8.14 -0.89
N MET A 41 -12.86 8.87 -0.84
CA MET A 41 -11.97 8.90 0.32
C MET A 41 -12.70 9.27 1.61
N GLY A 42 -13.61 10.24 1.54
CA GLY A 42 -14.43 10.66 2.68
C GLY A 42 -15.35 9.55 3.20
N ALA A 43 -15.85 8.67 2.31
CA ALA A 43 -16.70 7.56 2.67
C ALA A 43 -15.95 6.48 3.47
N HIS A 44 -14.62 6.40 3.35
CA HIS A 44 -13.80 5.45 4.11
C HIS A 44 -13.47 5.91 5.55
N VAL A 45 -13.67 7.20 5.87
CA VAL A 45 -13.34 7.76 7.18
C VAL A 45 -14.20 7.16 8.29
N VAL A 46 -15.52 7.05 8.08
CA VAL A 46 -16.46 6.48 9.06
C VAL A 46 -16.22 4.99 9.31
N PRO A 47 -16.19 4.10 8.29
CA PRO A 47 -16.07 2.67 8.52
C PRO A 47 -14.75 2.27 9.19
N ILE A 48 -13.63 2.91 8.83
CA ILE A 48 -12.32 2.61 9.46
C ILE A 48 -12.29 3.10 10.91
N LYS A 49 -12.91 4.25 11.21
CA LYS A 49 -13.03 4.73 12.58
C LYS A 49 -13.88 3.77 13.42
N TYR A 50 -15.03 3.34 12.89
CA TYR A 50 -15.90 2.37 13.57
C TYR A 50 -15.18 1.04 13.83
N PHE A 51 -14.37 0.55 12.87
CA PHE A 51 -13.52 -0.62 13.05
C PHE A 51 -12.57 -0.48 14.24
N ILE A 52 -11.86 0.65 14.32
CA ILE A 52 -10.90 0.89 15.39
C ILE A 52 -11.59 0.90 16.76
N GLU A 53 -12.73 1.58 16.87
CA GLU A 53 -13.41 1.81 18.15
C GLU A 53 -14.16 0.57 18.65
N ASN A 54 -14.68 -0.26 17.75
CA ASN A 54 -15.60 -1.35 18.12
C ASN A 54 -15.01 -2.74 17.88
N PHE A 55 -14.16 -2.89 16.87
CA PHE A 55 -13.80 -4.20 16.32
C PHE A 55 -12.35 -4.60 16.63
N ALA A 56 -11.42 -3.66 16.48
CA ALA A 56 -9.99 -3.94 16.49
C ALA A 56 -9.49 -4.55 17.81
N LEU A 57 -9.92 -4.01 18.96
CA LEU A 57 -9.52 -4.52 20.28
C LEU A 57 -10.11 -5.91 20.59
N ASN A 58 -11.21 -6.28 19.94
CA ASN A 58 -11.83 -7.59 20.06
C ASN A 58 -11.28 -8.60 19.03
N PHE A 59 -10.24 -8.21 18.27
CA PHE A 59 -9.66 -8.99 17.18
C PHE A 59 -10.69 -9.45 16.11
N GLN A 60 -11.82 -8.74 15.98
CA GLN A 60 -12.78 -9.02 14.91
C GLN A 60 -12.38 -8.24 13.65
N LEU A 61 -12.44 -8.89 12.50
CA LEU A 61 -12.08 -8.29 11.21
C LEU A 61 -13.28 -7.67 10.48
N ASN A 62 -14.49 -8.08 10.84
CA ASN A 62 -15.74 -7.66 10.21
C ASN A 62 -16.88 -7.61 11.26
N GLY A 63 -18.02 -7.03 10.90
CA GLY A 63 -19.16 -6.93 11.81
C GLY A 63 -20.28 -6.04 11.26
N TRP A 64 -21.19 -5.64 12.14
CA TRP A 64 -22.31 -4.77 11.80
C TRP A 64 -22.12 -3.36 12.40
N SER A 65 -22.38 -2.33 11.61
CA SER A 65 -22.49 -0.95 12.10
C SER A 65 -23.92 -0.45 11.97
N ASN A 66 -24.38 0.28 12.98
CA ASN A 66 -25.67 0.99 12.97
C ASN A 66 -25.52 2.46 12.53
N ASP A 67 -24.32 2.90 12.09
CA ASP A 67 -24.05 4.31 11.77
C ASP A 67 -24.86 4.84 10.57
N TRP A 68 -25.44 3.95 9.76
CA TRP A 68 -26.15 4.34 8.54
C TRP A 68 -27.46 3.56 8.36
N PHE A 69 -28.58 4.28 8.14
CA PHE A 69 -29.91 3.72 7.89
C PHE A 69 -30.28 2.62 8.91
N ALA A 70 -30.66 1.42 8.45
CA ALA A 70 -30.96 0.27 9.30
C ALA A 70 -29.70 -0.52 9.72
N GLY A 71 -28.52 0.04 9.47
CA GLY A 71 -27.22 -0.57 9.62
C GLY A 71 -26.69 -1.21 8.33
N TYR A 72 -25.42 -1.58 8.34
CA TYR A 72 -24.73 -2.19 7.21
C TYR A 72 -23.58 -3.11 7.64
N PRO A 73 -23.23 -4.12 6.83
CA PRO A 73 -22.11 -5.02 7.10
C PRO A 73 -20.78 -4.32 6.77
N LEU A 74 -19.89 -4.27 7.76
CA LEU A 74 -18.53 -3.75 7.64
C LEU A 74 -17.53 -4.89 7.37
N TYR A 75 -16.69 -4.71 6.34
CA TYR A 75 -15.59 -5.61 5.97
C TYR A 75 -15.97 -7.06 5.66
N PHE A 76 -17.22 -7.29 5.26
CA PHE A 76 -17.62 -8.56 4.63
C PHE A 76 -17.21 -8.60 3.14
N PHE A 77 -17.26 -7.45 2.46
CA PHE A 77 -17.01 -7.34 1.02
C PHE A 77 -15.78 -6.48 0.67
N TYR A 78 -15.29 -5.71 1.65
CA TYR A 78 -14.13 -4.84 1.48
C TYR A 78 -12.92 -5.43 2.18
N PHE A 79 -11.76 -5.28 1.56
CA PHE A 79 -10.48 -5.70 2.12
C PHE A 79 -10.24 -5.03 3.49
N PRO A 80 -10.16 -5.77 4.61
CA PRO A 80 -10.04 -5.18 5.95
C PRO A 80 -8.63 -4.67 6.27
N PHE A 81 -7.63 -5.08 5.50
CA PHE A 81 -6.22 -4.78 5.77
C PHE A 81 -5.92 -3.27 5.94
N PRO A 82 -6.43 -2.34 5.10
CA PRO A 82 -6.28 -0.91 5.33
C PRO A 82 -6.79 -0.44 6.71
N ALA A 83 -7.90 -1.02 7.20
CA ALA A 83 -8.44 -0.68 8.52
C ALA A 83 -7.52 -1.18 9.65
N VAL A 84 -6.98 -2.39 9.51
CA VAL A 84 -6.00 -2.96 10.45
C VAL A 84 -4.71 -2.13 10.48
N VAL A 85 -4.17 -1.75 9.32
CA VAL A 85 -2.98 -0.89 9.24
C VAL A 85 -3.25 0.47 9.89
N THR A 86 -4.42 1.07 9.63
CA THR A 86 -4.81 2.34 10.24
C THR A 86 -4.93 2.22 11.77
N PHE A 87 -5.50 1.12 12.27
CA PHE A 87 -5.57 0.84 13.72
C PHE A 87 -4.18 0.82 14.35
N LEU A 88 -3.24 0.05 13.79
CA LEU A 88 -1.88 -0.07 14.32
C LEU A 88 -1.15 1.28 14.36
N LEU A 89 -1.32 2.09 13.32
CA LEU A 89 -0.76 3.45 13.27
C LEU A 89 -1.45 4.39 14.26
N ASN A 90 -2.75 4.23 14.48
CA ASN A 90 -3.53 5.08 15.37
C ASN A 90 -3.18 4.87 16.86
N LEU A 91 -2.50 3.78 17.21
CA LEU A 91 -1.92 3.59 18.54
C LEU A 91 -0.87 4.66 18.90
N VAL A 92 -0.25 5.29 17.90
CA VAL A 92 0.83 6.28 18.08
C VAL A 92 0.47 7.65 17.48
N PHE A 93 -0.32 7.68 16.41
CA PHE A 93 -0.69 8.89 15.69
C PHE A 93 -2.19 9.23 15.82
N PRO A 94 -2.58 10.52 15.74
CA PRO A 94 -3.98 10.90 15.58
C PRO A 94 -4.61 10.22 14.36
N TYR A 95 -5.90 9.91 14.44
CA TYR A 95 -6.62 9.13 13.41
C TYR A 95 -6.41 9.66 11.98
N GLY A 96 -6.53 10.97 11.76
CA GLY A 96 -6.37 11.56 10.43
C GLY A 96 -4.96 11.37 9.85
N VAL A 97 -3.93 11.42 10.71
CA VAL A 97 -2.54 11.15 10.32
C VAL A 97 -2.34 9.66 10.06
N ALA A 98 -2.83 8.79 10.95
CA ALA A 98 -2.75 7.34 10.80
C ALA A 98 -3.39 6.86 9.48
N PHE A 99 -4.56 7.39 9.14
CA PHE A 99 -5.25 7.10 7.89
C PHE A 99 -4.40 7.51 6.68
N LYS A 100 -3.88 8.75 6.65
CA LYS A 100 -3.05 9.23 5.54
C LYS A 100 -1.74 8.47 5.40
N LEU A 101 -1.12 8.06 6.51
CA LEU A 101 0.05 7.19 6.51
C LEU A 101 -0.27 5.81 5.93
N MET A 102 -1.43 5.23 6.24
CA MET A 102 -1.89 3.98 5.62
C MET A 102 -2.04 4.15 4.09
N VAL A 103 -2.61 5.26 3.62
CA VAL A 103 -2.76 5.52 2.18
C VAL A 103 -1.40 5.62 1.49
N ILE A 104 -0.45 6.36 2.08
CA ILE A 104 0.92 6.47 1.57
C ILE A 104 1.66 5.13 1.61
N GLY A 105 1.41 4.32 2.62
CA GLY A 105 1.91 2.96 2.72
C GLY A 105 1.57 2.14 1.46
N SER A 106 0.36 2.28 0.93
CA SER A 106 -0.05 1.57 -0.29
C SER A 106 0.79 1.97 -1.50
N ILE A 107 1.04 3.28 -1.66
CA ILE A 107 1.83 3.84 -2.77
C ILE A 107 3.30 3.38 -2.69
N LEU A 108 3.90 3.50 -1.52
CA LEU A 108 5.30 3.09 -1.30
C LEU A 108 5.47 1.58 -1.48
N LEU A 109 4.49 0.79 -1.02
CA LEU A 109 4.49 -0.66 -1.20
C LEU A 109 4.37 -1.03 -2.68
N THR A 110 3.58 -0.30 -3.47
CA THR A 110 3.51 -0.49 -4.92
C THR A 110 4.84 -0.19 -5.59
N ILE A 111 5.51 0.93 -5.28
CA ILE A 111 6.84 1.24 -5.83
C ILE A 111 7.83 0.12 -5.48
N TYR A 112 7.82 -0.33 -4.22
CA TYR A 112 8.65 -1.43 -3.76
C TYR A 112 8.31 -2.76 -4.46
N SER A 113 7.05 -3.04 -4.75
CA SER A 113 6.64 -4.28 -5.42
C SER A 113 7.16 -4.36 -6.86
N PHE A 114 7.10 -3.26 -7.61
CA PHE A 114 7.71 -3.16 -8.94
C PHE A 114 9.24 -3.30 -8.87
N GLU A 115 9.88 -2.63 -7.91
CA GLU A 115 11.31 -2.80 -7.68
C GLU A 115 11.66 -4.27 -7.44
N ARG A 116 10.90 -4.96 -6.58
CA ARG A 116 11.07 -6.38 -6.25
C ARG A 116 10.91 -7.29 -7.46
N LEU A 117 9.92 -7.02 -8.31
CA LEU A 117 9.59 -7.82 -9.50
C LEU A 117 10.73 -7.81 -10.53
N PHE A 118 11.40 -6.67 -10.69
CA PHE A 118 12.50 -6.48 -11.64
C PHE A 118 13.88 -6.82 -11.07
N ARG A 119 13.96 -7.43 -9.89
CA ARG A 119 15.25 -7.89 -9.36
C ARG A 119 15.77 -9.08 -10.16
N ASN A 120 17.08 -9.05 -10.46
CA ASN A 120 17.77 -10.20 -11.07
C ASN A 120 18.06 -11.29 -10.03
N MET A 121 18.45 -10.89 -8.82
CA MET A 121 18.67 -11.75 -7.66
C MET A 121 18.00 -11.11 -6.45
N GLN A 122 17.58 -11.91 -5.47
CA GLN A 122 16.82 -11.44 -4.32
C GLN A 122 17.51 -10.29 -3.54
N SER A 123 18.84 -10.27 -3.52
CA SER A 123 19.68 -9.27 -2.84
C SER A 123 19.88 -7.95 -3.60
N ASN A 124 19.60 -7.91 -4.90
CA ASN A 124 20.00 -6.79 -5.75
C ASN A 124 18.86 -5.81 -5.92
N PHE A 125 19.10 -4.54 -5.64
CA PHE A 125 18.15 -3.48 -5.96
C PHE A 125 18.07 -3.24 -7.47
N SER A 126 16.85 -3.10 -7.99
CA SER A 126 16.57 -2.84 -9.40
C SER A 126 16.19 -1.38 -9.63
N ILE A 127 17.13 -0.59 -10.17
CA ILE A 127 16.85 0.81 -10.56
C ILE A 127 15.72 0.87 -11.60
N PHE A 128 15.73 -0.04 -12.58
CA PHE A 128 14.67 -0.11 -13.59
C PHE A 128 13.30 -0.44 -12.98
N GLY A 129 13.25 -1.36 -12.01
CA GLY A 129 12.02 -1.67 -11.29
C GLY A 129 11.51 -0.50 -10.46
N TYR A 130 12.41 0.20 -9.76
CA TYR A 130 12.07 1.41 -9.00
C TYR A 130 11.51 2.50 -9.93
N ILE A 131 12.18 2.78 -11.06
CA ILE A 131 11.71 3.75 -12.05
C ILE A 131 10.36 3.33 -12.60
N ALA A 132 10.18 2.06 -12.97
CA ALA A 132 8.89 1.54 -13.44
C ALA A 132 7.78 1.76 -12.41
N GLY A 133 8.02 1.41 -11.14
CA GLY A 133 7.06 1.65 -10.05
C GLY A 133 6.74 3.12 -9.85
N LEU A 134 7.75 4.00 -9.91
CA LEU A 134 7.55 5.44 -9.80
C LEU A 134 6.72 5.98 -10.98
N THR A 135 7.04 5.58 -12.21
CA THR A 135 6.25 5.98 -13.40
C THR A 135 4.82 5.46 -13.36
N TYR A 136 4.61 4.26 -12.82
CA TYR A 136 3.28 3.68 -12.65
C TYR A 136 2.45 4.49 -11.64
N ILE A 137 3.03 4.85 -10.49
CA ILE A 137 2.34 5.67 -9.49
C ILE A 137 2.04 7.08 -10.01
N LEU A 138 2.94 7.67 -10.80
CA LEU A 138 2.80 9.03 -11.31
C LEU A 138 1.98 9.13 -12.60
N THR A 139 1.43 8.02 -13.13
CA THR A 139 0.53 8.12 -14.28
C THR A 139 -0.77 8.80 -13.86
N GLU A 140 -1.22 9.76 -14.68
CA GLU A 140 -2.51 10.45 -14.51
C GLU A 140 -3.58 9.94 -15.48
N SER A 141 -3.24 8.94 -16.31
CA SER A 141 -4.17 8.38 -17.31
C SER A 141 -5.42 7.76 -16.67
N PHE A 142 -5.33 7.39 -15.39
CA PHE A 142 -6.47 6.89 -14.64
C PHE A 142 -6.68 7.66 -13.34
N THR A 143 -7.86 8.26 -13.19
CA THR A 143 -8.19 9.11 -12.03
C THR A 143 -9.11 8.42 -11.04
N ILE A 144 -9.85 7.40 -11.46
CA ILE A 144 -10.85 6.69 -10.63
C ILE A 144 -10.43 5.26 -10.32
N TYR A 145 -9.81 4.54 -11.26
CA TYR A 145 -9.43 3.13 -11.12
C TYR A 145 -8.01 2.93 -11.66
N GLY A 146 -7.08 2.30 -10.95
CA GLY A 146 -5.76 2.07 -11.56
C GLY A 146 -4.58 1.87 -10.63
N GLY A 147 -4.74 2.03 -9.31
CA GLY A 147 -3.67 1.74 -8.34
C GLY A 147 -2.50 2.73 -8.39
N ASN A 148 -2.68 3.84 -9.12
CA ASN A 148 -1.75 4.97 -9.19
C ASN A 148 -2.09 6.04 -8.14
N LEU A 149 -1.31 7.12 -8.07
CA LEU A 149 -1.51 8.19 -7.09
C LEU A 149 -2.90 8.84 -7.20
N ALA A 150 -3.35 9.17 -8.41
CA ALA A 150 -4.63 9.83 -8.63
C ALA A 150 -5.82 8.98 -8.17
N SER A 151 -5.90 7.71 -8.59
CA SER A 151 -6.96 6.79 -8.15
C SER A 151 -6.90 6.48 -6.66
N THR A 152 -5.69 6.40 -6.09
CA THR A 152 -5.50 6.22 -4.64
C THR A 152 -6.11 7.39 -3.87
N LEU A 153 -5.88 8.64 -4.32
CA LEU A 153 -6.46 9.84 -3.73
C LEU A 153 -7.99 9.91 -3.89
N ALA A 154 -8.55 9.24 -4.90
CA ALA A 154 -10.00 9.10 -5.08
C ALA A 154 -10.63 8.01 -4.17
N GLY A 155 -9.84 7.27 -3.39
CA GLY A 155 -10.30 6.24 -2.46
C GLY A 155 -9.89 4.81 -2.82
N GLN A 156 -9.19 4.56 -3.93
CA GLN A 156 -8.82 3.20 -4.37
C GLN A 156 -7.55 2.63 -3.71
N PHE A 157 -7.24 3.01 -2.47
CA PHE A 157 -6.04 2.52 -1.77
C PHE A 157 -6.02 0.99 -1.60
N SER A 158 -7.19 0.35 -1.44
CA SER A 158 -7.30 -1.11 -1.37
C SER A 158 -6.84 -1.77 -2.67
N PHE A 159 -7.25 -1.20 -3.82
CA PHE A 159 -6.81 -1.69 -5.13
C PHE A 159 -5.31 -1.45 -5.33
N THR A 160 -4.78 -0.33 -4.86
CA THR A 160 -3.33 -0.06 -4.84
C THR A 160 -2.57 -1.13 -4.05
N TYR A 161 -3.06 -1.51 -2.86
CA TYR A 161 -2.50 -2.64 -2.11
C TYR A 161 -2.56 -3.96 -2.89
N SER A 162 -3.68 -4.27 -3.55
CA SER A 162 -3.82 -5.49 -4.35
C SER A 162 -2.78 -5.56 -5.48
N ILE A 163 -2.51 -4.46 -6.18
CA ILE A 163 -1.43 -4.41 -7.20
C ILE A 163 -0.07 -4.69 -6.56
N ALA A 164 0.19 -4.10 -5.38
CA ALA A 164 1.43 -4.32 -4.67
C ALA A 164 1.62 -5.79 -4.26
N PHE A 165 0.58 -6.40 -3.67
CA PHE A 165 0.63 -7.79 -3.24
C PHE A 165 0.71 -8.77 -4.41
N ALA A 166 -0.01 -8.53 -5.50
CA ALA A 166 0.09 -9.33 -6.72
C ALA A 166 1.53 -9.33 -7.29
N ASN A 167 2.15 -8.16 -7.39
CA ASN A 167 3.55 -8.03 -7.81
C ASN A 167 4.51 -8.74 -6.85
N LEU A 168 4.31 -8.61 -5.54
CA LEU A 168 5.13 -9.29 -4.54
C LEU A 168 4.98 -10.82 -4.60
N ALA A 169 3.77 -11.32 -4.85
CA ALA A 169 3.53 -12.74 -5.06
C ALA A 169 4.33 -13.26 -6.25
N ILE A 170 4.20 -12.61 -7.41
CA ILE A 170 4.92 -12.98 -8.64
C ILE A 170 6.43 -12.88 -8.43
N ALA A 171 6.91 -11.80 -7.81
CA ALA A 171 8.31 -11.60 -7.53
C ALA A 171 8.86 -12.71 -6.62
N HIS A 172 8.12 -13.09 -5.58
CA HIS A 172 8.57 -14.12 -4.65
C HIS A 172 8.55 -15.52 -5.30
N LEU A 173 7.51 -15.81 -6.08
CA LEU A 173 7.37 -17.07 -6.81
C LEU A 173 8.49 -17.26 -7.84
N THR A 174 8.87 -16.21 -8.56
CA THR A 174 9.83 -16.27 -9.68
C THR A 174 11.28 -16.00 -9.28
N LYS A 175 11.52 -15.23 -8.22
CA LYS A 175 12.87 -14.75 -7.84
C LYS A 175 13.41 -15.32 -6.53
N SER A 176 12.59 -16.00 -5.72
CA SER A 176 13.06 -16.55 -4.46
C SER A 176 13.61 -17.96 -4.62
N ASP A 177 14.80 -18.18 -4.07
CA ASP A 177 15.45 -19.50 -3.98
C ASP A 177 15.04 -20.27 -2.73
N LYS A 178 14.14 -19.72 -1.90
CA LYS A 178 13.67 -20.38 -0.68
C LYS A 178 12.65 -21.47 -1.00
N ASN A 179 12.74 -22.60 -0.29
CA ASN A 179 11.79 -23.72 -0.44
C ASN A 179 10.33 -23.32 -0.15
N ASN A 180 10.10 -22.31 0.69
CA ASN A 180 8.76 -21.84 1.05
C ASN A 180 8.19 -20.76 0.10
N ARG A 181 8.80 -20.55 -1.07
CA ARG A 181 8.37 -19.49 -2.01
C ARG A 181 6.91 -19.59 -2.44
N HIS A 182 6.39 -20.81 -2.61
CA HIS A 182 5.00 -21.04 -3.01
C HIS A 182 4.03 -20.62 -1.90
N VAL A 183 4.38 -20.90 -0.64
CA VAL A 183 3.58 -20.54 0.53
C VAL A 183 3.54 -19.02 0.70
N VAL A 184 4.69 -18.36 0.64
CA VAL A 184 4.76 -16.89 0.79
C VAL A 184 4.05 -16.19 -0.37
N SER A 185 4.18 -16.70 -1.61
CA SER A 185 3.43 -16.18 -2.75
C SER A 185 1.92 -16.36 -2.58
N ALA A 186 1.47 -17.50 -2.03
CA ALA A 186 0.05 -17.73 -1.77
C ALA A 186 -0.50 -16.79 -0.69
N ILE A 187 0.30 -16.48 0.34
CA ILE A 187 -0.07 -15.48 1.35
C ILE A 187 -0.29 -14.12 0.70
N PHE A 188 0.61 -13.66 -0.16
CA PHE A 188 0.43 -12.40 -0.88
C PHE A 188 -0.77 -12.41 -1.85
N LEU A 189 -1.15 -13.55 -2.43
CA LEU A 189 -2.36 -13.64 -3.26
C LEU A 189 -3.66 -13.74 -2.48
N GLY A 190 -3.59 -14.25 -1.24
CA GLY A 190 -4.76 -14.43 -0.38
C GLY A 190 -5.23 -13.14 0.30
N PHE A 191 -4.42 -12.08 0.25
CA PHE A 191 -4.72 -10.74 0.76
C PHE A 191 -4.88 -9.76 -0.40
#